data_AF-A0A2S9FLX2-F1
#
_entry.id   AF-A0A2S9FLX2-F1
#
_cell.length_a   1.000
_cell.length_b   1.000
_cell.length_c   1.000
_cell.angle_alpha   90.00
_cell.angle_beta   90.00
_cell.angle_gamma   90.00
#
_symmetry.space_group_name_H-M   'P 1'
#
loop_
_entity.id
_entity.type
_entity.pdbx_description
1 polymer ?
#
loop_
_entity_poly.entity_id
_entity_poly.type
_entity_poly.pdbx_seq_one_letter_code
_entity_poly.pdbx_strand_id
1 'polypeptide(L)'
;NDPAHLLLHIATAIVRLTDVDDDLLRYLAGPGRDPLTHLLPAVAQLLDTCGPLVLVIDDVHKLSEPVAVGTLLALLEAAPAPTTLALLGRFVLPLELARRRLVGTVVELGPDALRLSAEEAAAALELVSGHRDESTRAAVIDLCEGWAAG
;
A
#
# COMPACT_ATOMS: atom_id res chain seq x y z
N ASN A 1 -13.36 -6.06 -0.53
CA ASN A 1 -14.52 -6.12 -1.45
C ASN A 1 -15.74 -5.37 -0.94
N ASP A 2 -15.94 -5.25 0.37
CA ASP A 2 -16.92 -4.29 0.90
C ASP A 2 -16.25 -2.91 1.12
N PRO A 3 -16.82 -1.81 0.59
CA PRO A 3 -16.25 -0.47 0.72
C PRO A 3 -16.27 0.08 2.15
N ALA A 4 -17.29 -0.23 2.95
CA ALA A 4 -17.35 0.17 4.35
C ALA A 4 -16.28 -0.54 5.17
N HIS A 5 -16.12 -1.85 4.97
CA HIS A 5 -15.07 -2.62 5.64
C HIS A 5 -13.67 -2.12 5.29
N LEU A 6 -13.43 -1.75 4.02
CA LEU A 6 -12.15 -1.18 3.59
C LEU A 6 -11.83 0.10 4.37
N LEU A 7 -12.76 1.06 4.37
CA LEU A 7 -12.55 2.35 5.05
C LEU A 7 -12.46 2.20 6.57
N LEU A 8 -13.25 1.32 7.18
CA LEU A 8 -13.18 1.04 8.62
C LEU A 8 -11.86 0.38 9.01
N HIS A 9 -11.30 -0.52 8.19
CA HIS A 9 -9.97 -1.08 8.45
C HIS A 9 -8.89 0.00 8.44
N ILE A 10 -8.96 0.91 7.47
CA ILE A 10 -8.03 2.04 7.38
C ILE A 10 -8.19 2.97 8.59
N ALA A 11 -9.42 3.37 8.93
CA ALA A 11 -9.70 4.17 10.12
C ALA A 11 -9.15 3.53 11.40
N THR A 12 -9.36 2.23 11.56
CA THR A 12 -8.88 1.47 12.73
C THR A 12 -7.35 1.47 12.82
N ALA A 13 -6.66 1.31 11.68
CA ALA A 13 -5.20 1.37 11.64
C ALA A 13 -4.69 2.77 12.02
N ILE A 14 -5.36 3.82 11.56
CA ILE A 14 -4.98 5.21 11.84
C ILE A 14 -5.21 5.60 13.31
N VAL A 15 -6.36 5.23 13.87
CA VAL A 15 -6.70 5.55 15.27
C VAL A 15 -5.70 4.92 16.24
N ARG A 16 -5.21 3.71 15.95
CA ARG A 16 -4.14 3.05 16.72
C ARG A 16 -2.82 3.84 16.77
N LEU A 17 -2.62 4.79 15.86
CA LEU A 17 -1.42 5.63 15.81
C LEU A 17 -1.58 6.96 16.52
N THR A 18 -2.81 7.43 16.76
CA THR A 18 -3.07 8.84 17.10
C THR A 18 -3.63 9.11 18.49
N ASP A 19 -3.76 8.10 19.35
CA ASP A 19 -4.39 8.24 20.68
C ASP A 19 -5.80 8.88 20.59
N VAL A 20 -6.42 8.81 19.41
CA VAL A 20 -7.77 9.31 19.11
C VAL A 20 -8.78 8.36 19.74
N ASP A 21 -9.85 8.92 20.27
CA ASP A 21 -10.86 8.20 21.04
C ASP A 21 -11.56 7.09 20.22
N ASP A 22 -11.69 5.91 20.82
CA ASP A 22 -12.44 4.75 20.31
C ASP A 22 -13.92 5.09 20.01
N ASP A 23 -14.44 6.18 20.59
CA ASP A 23 -15.75 6.75 20.27
C ASP A 23 -15.93 7.02 18.76
N LEU A 24 -14.90 7.52 18.08
CA LEU A 24 -14.96 7.81 16.65
C LEU A 24 -15.14 6.54 15.83
N LEU A 25 -14.39 5.47 16.14
CA LEU A 25 -14.51 4.19 15.44
C LEU A 25 -15.89 3.57 15.65
N ARG A 26 -16.44 3.64 16.87
CA ARG A 26 -17.80 3.17 17.16
C ARG A 26 -18.85 3.96 16.40
N TYR A 27 -18.68 5.28 16.27
CA TYR A 27 -19.57 6.12 15.48
C TYR A 27 -19.55 5.75 13.99
N LEU A 28 -18.35 5.53 13.44
CA LEU A 28 -18.15 5.16 12.03
C LEU A 28 -18.66 3.74 11.73
N ALA A 29 -18.50 2.81 12.67
CA ALA A 29 -19.03 1.44 12.54
C ALA A 29 -20.57 1.36 12.74
N GLY A 30 -21.24 2.47 13.03
CA GLY A 30 -22.68 2.52 13.22
C GLY A 30 -23.48 2.13 11.96
N PRO A 31 -24.70 1.60 12.12
CA PRO A 31 -25.53 1.18 10.99
C PRO A 31 -25.93 2.37 10.11
N GLY A 32 -26.07 2.12 8.80
CA GLY A 32 -26.55 3.11 7.83
C GLY A 32 -25.52 4.16 7.41
N ARG A 33 -24.24 3.96 7.74
CA ARG A 33 -23.15 4.84 7.27
C ARG A 33 -22.77 4.49 5.85
N ASP A 34 -23.12 5.38 4.93
CA ASP A 34 -22.71 5.25 3.54
C ASP A 34 -21.17 5.44 3.41
N PRO A 35 -20.46 4.54 2.69
CA PRO A 35 -19.01 4.57 2.59
C PRO A 35 -18.45 5.87 2.02
N LEU A 36 -19.05 6.41 0.97
CA LEU A 36 -18.49 7.55 0.24
C LEU A 36 -18.84 8.89 0.88
N THR A 37 -20.04 9.00 1.45
CA THR A 37 -20.54 10.27 2.00
C THR A 37 -20.23 10.46 3.48
N HIS A 38 -20.04 9.38 4.24
CA HIS A 38 -19.77 9.47 5.68
C HIS A 38 -18.39 8.93 6.06
N LEU A 39 -18.04 7.72 5.63
CA LEU A 39 -16.80 7.06 6.08
C LEU A 39 -15.57 7.68 5.41
N LEU A 40 -15.62 7.93 4.10
CA LEU A 40 -14.51 8.46 3.34
C LEU A 40 -14.06 9.85 3.85
N PRO A 41 -14.94 10.84 4.06
CA PRO A 41 -14.55 12.12 4.63
C PRO A 41 -13.94 12.01 6.03
N ALA A 42 -14.47 11.11 6.87
CA ALA A 42 -13.93 10.89 8.21
C ALA A 42 -12.53 10.27 8.17
N VAL A 43 -12.30 9.31 7.27
CA VAL A 43 -10.95 8.74 7.05
C VAL A 43 -9.99 9.81 6.53
N ALA A 44 -10.40 10.64 5.56
CA ALA A 44 -9.57 11.72 5.05
C ALA A 44 -9.20 12.74 6.14
N GLN A 45 -10.15 13.07 7.02
CA GLN A 45 -9.91 13.95 8.17
C GLN A 45 -8.97 13.31 9.20
N LEU A 46 -9.10 12.01 9.45
CA LEU A 46 -8.17 11.27 10.30
C LEU A 46 -6.75 11.33 9.74
N LEU A 47 -6.59 11.05 8.44
CA LEU A 47 -5.30 11.15 7.75
C LEU A 47 -4.67 12.54 7.89
N ASP A 48 -5.48 13.59 7.77
CA ASP A 48 -5.01 14.98 7.88
C ASP A 48 -4.55 15.31 9.32
N THR A 49 -5.31 14.82 10.32
CA THR A 49 -5.03 15.06 11.74
C THR A 49 -3.78 14.31 12.23
N CYS A 50 -3.49 13.14 11.67
CA CYS A 50 -2.29 12.36 12.00
C CYS A 50 -0.99 13.07 11.64
N GLY A 51 -1.02 13.99 10.68
CA GLY A 51 0.17 14.58 10.09
C GLY A 51 0.85 13.64 9.08
N PRO A 52 2.16 13.81 8.84
CA PRO A 52 2.88 13.03 7.83
C PRO A 52 2.85 11.53 8.10
N LEU A 53 2.28 10.76 7.17
CA LEU A 53 2.14 9.31 7.31
C LEU A 53 2.26 8.59 5.96
N VAL A 54 2.67 7.32 6.03
CA VAL A 54 2.66 6.40 4.89
C VAL A 54 1.61 5.33 5.14
N LEU A 55 0.55 5.32 4.34
CA LEU A 55 -0.48 4.28 4.36
C LEU A 55 -0.14 3.24 3.30
N VAL A 56 0.30 2.07 3.77
CA VAL A 56 0.58 0.91 2.93
C VAL A 56 -0.65 0.02 2.89
N ILE A 57 -1.16 -0.24 1.69
CA ILE A 57 -2.24 -1.20 1.45
C ILE A 57 -1.64 -2.38 0.70
N ASP A 58 -1.57 -3.51 1.39
CA ASP A 58 -1.08 -4.76 0.81
C ASP A 58 -2.19 -5.55 0.15
N ASP A 59 -1.81 -6.45 -0.76
CA ASP A 59 -2.71 -7.33 -1.51
C ASP A 59 -3.85 -6.60 -2.26
N VAL A 60 -3.63 -5.39 -2.78
CA VAL A 60 -4.69 -4.59 -3.43
C VAL A 60 -5.35 -5.32 -4.60
N HIS A 61 -4.60 -6.20 -5.26
CA HIS A 61 -5.06 -7.06 -6.34
C HIS A 61 -6.23 -8.01 -5.94
N LYS A 62 -6.48 -8.22 -4.64
CA LYS A 62 -7.65 -8.96 -4.13
C LYS A 62 -8.95 -8.15 -4.18
N LEU A 63 -8.86 -6.83 -4.40
CA LEU A 63 -10.01 -5.95 -4.54
C LEU A 63 -10.63 -6.11 -5.93
N SER A 64 -11.73 -6.84 -6.01
CA SER A 64 -12.39 -7.18 -7.29
C SER A 64 -13.70 -6.44 -7.52
N GLU A 65 -14.36 -5.99 -6.45
CA GLU A 65 -15.66 -5.32 -6.55
C GLU A 65 -15.51 -3.87 -7.04
N PRO A 66 -16.18 -3.45 -8.14
CA PRO A 66 -16.03 -2.11 -8.71
C PRO A 66 -16.31 -0.98 -7.72
N VAL A 67 -17.30 -1.16 -6.82
CA VAL A 67 -17.63 -0.16 -5.80
C VAL A 67 -16.49 0.03 -4.81
N ALA A 68 -15.81 -1.06 -4.43
CA ALA A 68 -14.70 -0.98 -3.50
C ALA A 68 -13.43 -0.43 -4.18
N VAL A 69 -13.18 -0.78 -5.45
CA VAL A 69 -12.12 -0.17 -6.27
C VAL A 69 -12.35 1.33 -6.43
N GLY A 70 -13.59 1.75 -6.71
CA GLY A 70 -13.96 3.17 -6.79
C GLY A 70 -13.80 3.89 -5.45
N THR A 71 -14.10 3.22 -4.34
CA THR A 71 -13.88 3.77 -2.99
C THR A 71 -12.38 3.96 -2.70
N LEU A 72 -11.53 3.01 -3.10
CA LEU A 72 -10.08 3.17 -3.02
C LEU A 72 -9.62 4.35 -3.86
N LEU A 73 -10.09 4.49 -5.10
CA LEU A 73 -9.76 5.63 -5.95
C LEU A 73 -10.17 6.97 -5.31
N ALA A 74 -11.39 7.04 -4.76
CA ALA A 74 -11.86 8.22 -4.05
C ALA A 74 -11.00 8.56 -2.82
N LEU A 75 -10.50 7.55 -2.11
CA LEU A 75 -9.54 7.75 -1.01
C LEU A 75 -8.21 8.29 -1.52
N LEU A 76 -7.68 7.75 -2.63
CA LEU A 76 -6.45 8.27 -3.23
C LEU A 76 -6.59 9.74 -3.58
N GLU A 77 -7.74 10.15 -4.12
CA GLU A 77 -8.04 11.53 -4.50
C GLU A 77 -8.25 12.45 -3.30
N ALA A 78 -8.91 11.96 -2.24
CA ALA A 78 -9.20 12.73 -1.02
C ALA A 78 -8.03 12.77 -0.03
N ALA A 79 -7.00 11.95 -0.22
CA ALA A 79 -5.87 11.90 0.70
C ALA A 79 -5.14 13.25 0.79
N PRO A 80 -4.86 13.73 2.01
CA PRO A 80 -4.22 15.03 2.21
C PRO A 80 -2.74 14.97 1.80
N ALA A 81 -2.17 16.13 1.45
CA ALA A 81 -0.78 16.25 0.99
C ALA A 81 0.30 15.58 1.87
N PRO A 82 0.23 15.60 3.22
CA PRO A 82 1.21 14.91 4.06
C PRO A 82 1.07 13.38 4.06
N THR A 83 0.03 12.81 3.44
CA THR A 83 -0.17 11.36 3.34
C THR A 83 0.44 10.81 2.06
N THR A 84 1.38 9.87 2.21
CA THR A 84 1.85 9.03 1.10
C THR A 84 1.07 7.71 1.08
N LEU A 85 0.54 7.34 -0.07
CA LEU A 85 -0.18 6.09 -0.27
C LEU A 85 0.69 5.12 -1.06
N ALA A 86 0.93 3.93 -0.52
CA ALA A 86 1.65 2.86 -1.18
C ALA A 86 0.71 1.67 -1.38
N LEU A 87 0.51 1.26 -2.64
CA LEU A 87 -0.35 0.14 -3.00
C LEU A 87 0.52 -1.03 -3.47
N LEU A 88 0.40 -2.17 -2.81
CA LEU A 88 1.16 -3.38 -3.13
C LEU A 88 0.21 -4.45 -3.67
N GLY A 89 0.60 -5.09 -4.76
CA GLY A 89 -0.19 -6.16 -5.34
C GLY A 89 0.57 -6.94 -6.40
N ARG A 90 -0.03 -8.05 -6.84
CA ARG A 90 0.55 -8.91 -7.88
C ARG A 90 0.30 -8.40 -9.29
N PHE A 91 -0.68 -7.52 -9.46
CA PHE A 91 -1.00 -6.85 -10.70
C PHE A 91 -1.55 -5.46 -10.41
N VAL A 92 -1.46 -4.59 -11.40
CA VAL A 92 -1.96 -3.21 -11.32
C VAL A 92 -3.49 -3.24 -11.38
N LEU A 93 -4.15 -2.69 -10.36
CA LEU A 93 -5.60 -2.45 -10.40
C LEU A 93 -5.92 -1.41 -11.49
N PRO A 94 -7.07 -1.52 -12.19
CA PRO A 94 -7.49 -0.55 -13.19
C PRO A 94 -7.98 0.76 -12.54
N LEU A 95 -7.08 1.44 -11.83
CA LEU A 95 -7.32 2.75 -11.23
C LEU A 95 -7.03 3.81 -12.30
N GLU A 96 -7.95 4.76 -12.48
CA GLU A 96 -7.82 5.85 -13.46
C GLU A 96 -6.82 6.93 -13.01
N LEU A 97 -5.58 6.53 -12.73
CA LEU A 97 -4.51 7.41 -12.23
C LEU A 97 -3.81 8.21 -13.33
N ALA A 98 -4.35 8.24 -14.55
CA ALA A 98 -3.71 8.87 -15.71
C ALA A 98 -3.30 10.33 -15.43
N ARG A 99 -4.17 11.10 -14.78
CA ARG A 99 -3.87 12.49 -14.40
C ARG A 99 -2.69 12.56 -13.41
N ARG A 100 -2.65 11.69 -12.41
CA ARG A 100 -1.56 11.69 -11.41
C ARG A 100 -0.23 11.23 -12.01
N ARG A 101 -0.27 10.28 -12.96
CA ARG A 101 0.90 9.90 -13.77
C ARG A 101 1.45 11.07 -14.56
N LEU A 102 0.58 11.85 -15.21
CA LEU A 102 1.00 13.03 -16.00
C LEU A 102 1.67 14.12 -15.17
N VAL A 103 1.26 14.30 -13.90
CA VAL A 103 1.84 15.31 -13.00
C VAL A 103 3.05 14.76 -12.21
N GLY A 104 3.44 13.50 -12.45
CA GLY A 104 4.62 12.89 -11.82
C GLY A 104 4.45 12.55 -10.34
N THR A 105 3.20 12.41 -9.85
CA THR A 105 2.90 12.12 -8.44
C THR A 105 2.64 10.63 -8.18
N VAL A 106 3.03 9.76 -9.12
CA VAL A 106 2.87 8.31 -9.03
C VAL A 106 4.20 7.68 -9.43
N VAL A 107 4.69 6.79 -8.57
CA VAL A 107 5.82 5.92 -8.86
C VAL A 107 5.27 4.51 -8.98
N GLU A 108 5.52 3.84 -10.11
CA GLU A 108 5.14 2.46 -10.34
C GLU A 108 6.40 1.60 -10.36
N LEU A 109 6.44 0.60 -9.48
CA LEU A 109 7.53 -0.37 -9.42
C LEU A 109 6.99 -1.71 -9.90
N GLY A 110 7.41 -2.09 -11.12
CA GLY A 110 7.11 -3.39 -11.69
C GLY A 110 8.09 -4.47 -11.24
N PRO A 111 7.85 -5.74 -11.62
CA PRO A 111 8.76 -6.86 -11.36
C PRO A 111 10.20 -6.58 -11.77
N ASP A 112 10.41 -5.97 -12.93
CA ASP A 112 11.76 -5.66 -13.43
C ASP A 112 12.51 -4.65 -12.57
N ALA A 113 11.80 -3.72 -11.93
CA ALA A 113 12.38 -2.75 -11.00
C ALA A 113 12.66 -3.33 -9.61
N LEU A 114 11.97 -4.43 -9.25
CA LEU A 114 12.15 -5.13 -7.98
C LEU A 114 13.17 -6.28 -8.08
N ARG A 115 13.49 -6.72 -9.30
CA ARG A 115 14.47 -7.76 -9.57
C ARG A 115 15.86 -7.21 -9.27
N LEU A 116 16.54 -7.83 -8.32
CA LEU A 116 17.92 -7.49 -7.99
C LEU A 116 18.82 -7.78 -9.19
N SER A 117 19.72 -6.84 -9.47
CA SER A 117 20.87 -7.09 -10.32
C SER A 117 21.81 -8.13 -9.68
N ALA A 118 22.73 -8.69 -10.46
CA ALA A 118 23.72 -9.64 -9.92
C ALA A 118 24.55 -9.04 -8.78
N GLU A 119 24.88 -7.74 -8.86
CA GLU A 119 25.62 -7.02 -7.83
C GLU A 119 24.79 -6.84 -6.55
N GLU A 120 23.51 -6.44 -6.68
CA GLU A 120 22.60 -6.30 -5.53
C GLU A 120 22.29 -7.65 -4.89
N ALA A 121 22.10 -8.70 -5.69
CA ALA A 121 21.86 -10.05 -5.21
C ALA A 121 23.09 -10.62 -4.47
N ALA A 122 24.30 -10.35 -4.98
CA ALA A 122 25.55 -10.69 -4.30
C ALA A 122 25.67 -9.97 -2.95
N ALA A 123 25.41 -8.66 -2.92
CA ALA A 123 25.44 -7.87 -1.71
C ALA A 123 24.38 -8.31 -0.68
N ALA A 124 23.16 -8.60 -1.14
CA ALA A 124 22.09 -9.11 -0.28
C ALA A 124 22.43 -10.48 0.31
N LEU A 125 23.00 -11.40 -0.49
CA LEU A 125 23.41 -12.72 -0.02
C LEU A 125 24.52 -12.62 1.03
N GLU A 126 25.49 -11.73 0.83
CA GLU A 126 26.57 -11.50 1.79
C GLU A 126 26.04 -10.91 3.10
N LEU A 127 25.07 -9.99 3.02
CA LEU A 127 24.43 -9.40 4.20
C LEU A 127 23.70 -10.44 5.06
N VAL A 128 22.99 -11.38 4.43
CA VAL A 128 22.15 -12.36 5.13
C VAL A 128 22.94 -13.60 5.57
N SER A 129 23.91 -14.04 4.76
CA SER A 129 24.60 -15.32 4.95
C SER A 129 26.08 -15.20 5.28
N GLY A 130 26.63 -13.99 5.33
CA GLY A 130 28.07 -13.74 5.42
C GLY A 130 28.80 -14.03 4.10
N HIS A 131 30.13 -13.97 4.15
CA HIS A 131 30.95 -14.25 2.98
C HIS A 131 30.78 -15.69 2.48
N ARG A 132 30.58 -15.84 1.17
CA ARG A 132 30.48 -17.14 0.47
C ARG A 132 31.48 -17.17 -0.68
N ASP A 133 31.95 -18.36 -1.03
CA ASP A 133 32.73 -18.52 -2.25
C ASP A 133 31.90 -18.17 -3.50
N GLU A 134 32.62 -17.84 -4.57
CA GLU A 134 32.02 -17.38 -5.83
C GLU A 134 31.03 -18.40 -6.40
N SER A 135 31.36 -19.70 -6.35
CA SER A 135 30.52 -20.75 -6.92
C SER A 135 29.18 -20.87 -6.21
N THR A 136 29.19 -20.79 -4.88
CA THR A 136 27.98 -20.85 -4.06
C THR A 136 27.13 -19.62 -4.30
N ARG A 137 27.75 -18.45 -4.36
CA ARG A 137 27.05 -17.19 -4.64
C ARG A 137 26.40 -17.19 -6.01
N ALA A 138 27.13 -17.57 -7.06
CA ALA A 138 26.61 -17.64 -8.42
C ALA A 138 25.45 -18.63 -8.53
N ALA A 139 25.56 -19.82 -7.92
CA ALA A 139 24.50 -20.82 -7.93
C ALA A 139 23.20 -20.33 -7.25
N VAL A 140 23.32 -19.65 -6.11
CA VAL A 140 22.16 -19.10 -5.40
C VAL A 140 21.51 -17.96 -6.19
N ILE A 141 22.31 -17.04 -6.74
CA ILE A 141 21.79 -15.92 -7.53
C ILE A 141 21.05 -16.42 -8.78
N ASP A 142 21.60 -17.44 -9.44
CA ASP A 142 20.99 -18.06 -10.63
C ASP A 142 19.66 -18.74 -10.29
N LEU A 143 19.61 -19.49 -9.17
CA LEU A 143 18.39 -20.15 -8.68
C LEU A 143 17.28 -19.17 -8.30
N CYS A 144 17.63 -18.05 -7.66
CA CYS A 144 16.66 -17.04 -7.25
C CYS A 144 16.24 -16.13 -8.40
N GLU A 145 16.92 -16.19 -9.55
CA GLU A 145 16.68 -15.34 -10.72
C GLU A 145 16.64 -13.83 -10.38
N GLY A 146 17.33 -13.37 -9.34
CA GLY A 146 17.29 -11.98 -8.86
C GLY A 146 16.12 -11.64 -7.92
N TRP A 147 15.29 -12.60 -7.53
CA TRP A 147 14.24 -12.40 -6.53
C TRP A 147 14.79 -12.56 -5.11
N ALA A 148 14.69 -11.49 -4.32
CA ALA A 148 15.19 -11.46 -2.94
C ALA A 148 14.48 -12.46 -2.00
N ALA A 149 13.23 -12.84 -2.33
CA ALA A 149 12.44 -13.78 -1.55
C ALA A 149 12.78 -15.25 -1.83
N GLY A 150 13.59 -15.52 -2.86
CA GLY A 150 13.93 -16.86 -3.33
C GLY A 150 12.91 -17.45 -4.30
#